data_AF-A0A4Q0PKG2-F1
#
_entry.id   AF-A0A4Q0PKG2-F1
#
_cell.length_a   1.000
_cell.length_b   1.000
_cell.length_c   1.000
_cell.angle_alpha   90.00
_cell.angle_beta   90.00
_cell.angle_gamma   90.00
#
_symmetry.space_group_name_H-M   'P 1'
#
loop_
_entity.id
_entity.type
_entity.pdbx_description
1 polymer ?
#
loop_
_entity_poly.entity_id
_entity_poly.type
_entity_poly.pdbx_seq_one_letter_code
_entity_poly.pdbx_strand_id
1 'polypeptide(L)'
;MKKIALHWKIIIGLVLGIIWALISSQLGWSQFTIDWIAPFGKIFINLLKLIAVPLVLFSIISGVANLGDPASLGRMGGKTLLAYLVTTVLAVGVGLLLVNLIGPGKLVDEQSRIDNRISYEIWAADEGYEIKDGVNYLQDPKFMDRAREISDLSRSELKDASVNDKMKTADAAKKAGPLQPLVDIVPDNFFRSLADNGLMLQVIFFGLFFGISMLFIDPKKSAPVTRAVDGIMEIFLKMVDLTMQAAPFFVFALLAGVVSQMAGNDIGKVVEIFKGLSWYSLTVVGGLALMVFGIYPLIFKFFVRKVSYFGFFKAMGPAQTLAFSTSSSAATLPVTMECVEDNLGVDKKVTSFVLPIGATVNMDGTCLYQAVAVVFLAQLHMIDLTIGQQLTIVLTATLASIGSAAVPSAGLVMLIIVLESVGLNPAWIGIIFPVDRILDMCRTVVNVTGDATVSSVIAKGEGLFNYNPNKEPEAAFDIDEK
;
A
#
# COMPACT_ATOMS: atom_id res chain seq x y z
N MET A 1 -4.20 18.74 33.36
CA MET A 1 -4.77 17.63 32.57
C MET A 1 -3.71 17.16 31.60
N LYS A 2 -3.37 15.87 31.54
CA LYS A 2 -2.40 15.37 30.53
C LYS A 2 -2.96 15.63 29.13
N LYS A 3 -2.19 16.27 28.25
CA LYS A 3 -2.55 16.44 26.83
C LYS A 3 -2.79 15.03 26.25
N ILE A 4 -3.89 14.82 25.51
CA ILE A 4 -4.16 13.54 24.83
C ILE A 4 -3.17 13.40 23.67
N ALA A 5 -2.61 12.21 23.50
CA ALA A 5 -1.70 11.89 22.41
C ALA A 5 -2.28 12.16 21.02
N LEU A 6 -1.42 12.55 20.09
CA LEU A 6 -1.83 12.79 18.70
C LEU A 6 -2.48 11.57 18.05
N HIS A 7 -1.90 10.38 18.19
CA HIS A 7 -2.48 9.15 17.63
C HIS A 7 -3.87 8.86 18.19
N TRP A 8 -4.12 9.10 19.49
CA TRP A 8 -5.46 8.98 20.07
C TRP A 8 -6.44 10.01 19.50
N LYS A 9 -6.01 11.26 19.28
CA LYS A 9 -6.84 12.27 18.61
C LYS A 9 -7.20 11.85 17.19
N ILE A 10 -6.25 11.29 16.44
CA ILE A 10 -6.49 10.80 15.08
C ILE A 10 -7.47 9.60 15.11
N ILE A 11 -7.30 8.66 16.03
CA ILE A 11 -8.23 7.53 16.22
C ILE A 11 -9.64 8.04 16.54
N ILE A 12 -9.78 9.03 17.42
CA ILE A 12 -11.07 9.65 17.72
C ILE A 12 -11.68 10.27 16.47
N GLY A 13 -10.90 11.02 15.68
CA GLY A 13 -11.35 11.59 14.41
C GLY A 13 -11.85 10.51 13.44
N LEU A 14 -11.11 9.42 13.30
CA LEU A 14 -11.46 8.26 12.48
C LEU A 14 -12.80 7.63 12.92
N VAL A 15 -12.96 7.35 14.21
CA VAL A 15 -14.18 6.74 14.76
C VAL A 15 -15.38 7.67 14.57
N LEU A 16 -15.21 8.97 14.85
CA LEU A 16 -16.26 9.96 14.65
C LEU A 16 -16.65 10.09 13.17
N GLY A 17 -15.69 9.97 12.24
CA GLY A 17 -15.95 10.04 10.81
C GLY A 17 -16.81 8.87 10.32
N ILE A 18 -16.52 7.67 10.82
CA ILE A 18 -17.34 6.48 10.53
C ILE A 18 -18.75 6.62 11.10
N ILE A 19 -18.86 7.03 12.38
CA ILE A 19 -20.17 7.23 13.02
C ILE A 19 -20.99 8.28 12.25
N TRP A 20 -20.36 9.40 11.88
CA TRP A 20 -21.01 10.43 11.09
C TRP A 20 -21.52 9.89 9.75
N ALA A 21 -20.70 9.13 9.02
CA ALA A 21 -21.11 8.58 7.73
C ALA A 21 -22.30 7.61 7.83
N LEU A 22 -22.36 6.80 8.89
CA LEU A 22 -23.49 5.91 9.13
C LEU A 22 -24.76 6.71 9.45
N ILE A 23 -24.67 7.72 10.32
CA ILE A 23 -25.81 8.59 10.65
C ILE A 23 -26.27 9.37 9.43
N SER A 24 -25.34 9.98 8.68
CA SER A 24 -25.66 10.77 7.50
C SER A 24 -26.29 9.91 6.41
N SER A 25 -25.85 8.66 6.26
CA SER A 25 -26.47 7.70 5.34
C SER A 25 -27.93 7.39 5.72
N GLN A 26 -28.21 7.11 7.00
CA GLN A 26 -29.59 6.87 7.47
C GLN A 26 -30.52 8.06 7.29
N LEU A 27 -29.98 9.28 7.41
CA LEU A 27 -30.72 10.53 7.24
C LEU A 27 -30.82 10.99 5.78
N GLY A 28 -30.23 10.25 4.83
CA GLY A 28 -30.20 10.64 3.41
C GLY A 28 -29.25 11.80 3.08
N TRP A 29 -28.32 12.11 3.97
CA TRP A 29 -27.34 13.21 3.89
C TRP A 29 -25.97 12.77 3.35
N SER A 30 -25.86 11.61 2.70
CA SER A 30 -24.59 11.18 2.13
C SER A 30 -24.08 12.15 1.07
N GLN A 31 -24.97 12.73 0.26
CA GLN A 31 -24.57 13.75 -0.71
C GLN A 31 -24.00 15.01 -0.04
N PHE A 32 -24.60 15.46 1.06
CA PHE A 32 -24.05 16.57 1.85
C PHE A 32 -22.66 16.23 2.38
N THR A 33 -22.47 15.01 2.90
CA THR A 33 -21.16 14.57 3.39
C THR A 33 -20.12 14.55 2.27
N ILE A 34 -20.50 14.10 1.07
CA ILE A 34 -19.63 14.06 -0.11
C ILE A 34 -19.27 15.48 -0.58
N ASP A 35 -20.21 16.41 -0.60
CA ASP A 35 -20.00 17.74 -1.17
C ASP A 35 -19.35 18.73 -0.20
N TRP A 36 -19.57 18.58 1.11
CA TRP A 36 -19.17 19.59 2.11
C TRP A 36 -18.15 19.08 3.12
N ILE A 37 -18.09 17.77 3.39
CA ILE A 37 -17.17 17.20 4.39
C ILE A 37 -15.98 16.54 3.69
N ALA A 38 -16.22 15.66 2.72
CA ALA A 38 -15.17 14.95 1.99
C ALA A 38 -14.09 15.87 1.36
N PRO A 39 -14.39 17.11 0.89
CA PRO A 39 -13.36 18.01 0.37
C PRO A 39 -12.25 18.33 1.37
N PHE A 40 -12.53 18.40 2.67
CA PHE A 40 -11.49 18.60 3.69
C PHE A 40 -10.53 17.41 3.76
N GLY A 41 -11.04 16.19 3.62
CA GLY A 41 -10.20 14.99 3.48
C GLY A 41 -9.32 15.02 2.22
N LYS A 42 -9.85 15.54 1.10
CA LYS A 42 -9.07 15.75 -0.12
C LYS A 42 -7.98 16.80 0.04
N ILE A 43 -8.28 17.93 0.71
CA ILE A 43 -7.29 18.96 1.04
C ILE A 43 -6.14 18.35 1.83
N PHE A 44 -6.45 17.53 2.83
CA PHE A 44 -5.43 16.86 3.64
C PHE A 44 -4.50 15.96 2.83
N ILE A 45 -5.05 15.11 1.97
CA ILE A 45 -4.25 14.27 1.07
C ILE A 45 -3.38 15.13 0.17
N ASN A 46 -3.91 16.24 -0.36
CA ASN A 46 -3.15 17.15 -1.21
C ASN A 46 -1.99 17.83 -0.46
N LEU A 47 -2.19 18.23 0.79
CA LEU A 47 -1.13 18.80 1.63
C LEU A 47 0.00 17.80 1.87
N LEU A 48 -0.34 16.54 2.20
CA LEU A 48 0.65 15.49 2.39
C LEU A 48 1.41 15.16 1.10
N LYS A 49 0.71 15.06 -0.04
CA LYS A 49 1.33 14.84 -1.35
C LYS A 49 2.23 16.00 -1.77
N LEU A 50 1.83 17.23 -1.49
CA LEU A 50 2.63 18.44 -1.73
C LEU A 50 3.96 18.39 -0.99
N ILE A 51 3.97 17.87 0.24
CA ILE A 51 5.17 17.73 1.07
C ILE A 51 6.01 16.52 0.64
N ALA A 52 5.37 15.41 0.29
CA ALA A 52 6.03 14.13 0.07
C ALA A 52 7.11 14.15 -1.03
N VAL A 53 6.80 14.60 -2.25
CA VAL A 53 7.74 14.53 -3.38
C VAL A 53 9.00 15.39 -3.16
N PRO A 54 8.89 16.69 -2.78
CA PRO A 54 10.07 17.49 -2.47
C PRO A 54 10.85 16.93 -1.28
N LEU A 55 10.16 16.50 -0.21
CA LEU A 55 10.84 15.94 0.96
C LEU A 55 11.64 14.68 0.60
N VAL A 56 11.09 13.78 -0.23
CA VAL A 56 11.80 12.61 -0.76
C VAL A 56 13.06 13.02 -1.52
N LEU A 57 12.95 13.97 -2.43
CA LEU A 57 14.09 14.47 -3.19
C LEU A 57 15.20 14.97 -2.26
N PHE A 58 14.88 15.92 -1.38
CA PHE A 58 15.86 16.58 -0.54
C PHE A 58 16.41 15.64 0.54
N SER A 59 15.59 14.75 1.10
CA SER A 59 16.05 13.74 2.04
C SER A 59 17.06 12.80 1.40
N ILE A 60 16.79 12.25 0.21
CA ILE A 60 17.73 11.35 -0.45
C ILE A 60 19.05 12.06 -0.76
N ILE A 61 18.99 13.28 -1.30
CA ILE A 61 20.20 14.06 -1.58
C ILE A 61 21.00 14.28 -0.30
N SER A 62 20.35 14.71 0.79
CA SER A 62 20.97 14.89 2.10
C SER A 62 21.57 13.58 2.65
N GLY A 63 20.80 12.49 2.65
CA GLY A 63 21.21 11.19 3.15
C GLY A 63 22.44 10.66 2.43
N VAL A 64 22.44 10.73 1.10
CA VAL A 64 23.60 10.30 0.29
C VAL A 64 24.80 11.21 0.50
N ALA A 65 24.63 12.53 0.48
CA ALA A 65 25.73 13.47 0.67
C ALA A 65 26.40 13.31 2.06
N ASN A 66 25.61 12.95 3.08
CA ASN A 66 26.07 12.78 4.46
C ASN A 66 26.67 11.39 4.77
N LEU A 67 26.51 10.38 3.90
CA LEU A 67 27.14 9.07 4.06
C LEU A 67 28.66 9.09 3.78
N GLY A 68 29.14 10.05 2.99
CA GLY A 68 30.56 10.33 2.76
C GLY A 68 31.32 9.34 1.87
N ASP A 69 30.79 8.14 1.61
CA ASP A 69 31.44 7.06 0.87
C ASP A 69 30.44 6.28 -0.03
N PRO A 70 30.66 6.20 -1.36
CA PRO A 70 29.84 5.39 -2.28
C PRO A 70 29.78 3.88 -1.98
N ALA A 71 30.83 3.28 -1.42
CA ALA A 71 30.85 1.88 -1.03
C ALA A 71 29.90 1.59 0.15
N SER A 72 29.83 2.51 1.12
CA SER A 72 28.86 2.47 2.21
C SER A 72 27.43 2.57 1.69
N LEU A 73 27.17 3.42 0.68
CA LEU A 73 25.87 3.49 0.00
C LEU A 73 25.51 2.15 -0.68
N GLY A 74 26.44 1.57 -1.45
CA GLY A 74 26.21 0.28 -2.12
C GLY A 74 25.90 -0.86 -1.14
N ARG A 75 26.64 -0.93 -0.02
CA ARG A 75 26.40 -1.93 1.04
C ARG A 75 25.02 -1.73 1.70
N MET A 76 24.68 -0.49 2.07
CA MET A 76 23.41 -0.18 2.73
C MET A 76 22.22 -0.41 1.79
N GLY A 77 22.34 0.01 0.53
CA GLY A 77 21.36 -0.24 -0.54
C GLY A 77 21.13 -1.72 -0.79
N GLY A 78 22.20 -2.49 -0.96
CA GLY A 78 22.10 -3.94 -1.18
C GLY A 78 21.42 -4.67 0.00
N LYS A 79 21.80 -4.35 1.24
CA LYS A 79 21.14 -4.91 2.44
C LYS A 79 19.67 -4.53 2.52
N THR A 80 19.33 -3.29 2.17
CA THR A 80 17.96 -2.76 2.21
C THR A 80 17.06 -3.48 1.19
N LEU A 81 17.49 -3.54 -0.08
CA LEU A 81 16.74 -4.23 -1.13
C LEU A 81 16.58 -5.72 -0.84
N LEU A 82 17.62 -6.37 -0.31
CA LEU A 82 17.53 -7.77 0.11
C LEU A 82 16.55 -7.95 1.27
N ALA A 83 16.58 -7.07 2.28
CA ALA A 83 15.65 -7.13 3.40
C ALA A 83 14.20 -6.96 2.94
N TYR A 84 13.92 -5.99 2.05
CA TYR A 84 12.59 -5.80 1.46
C TYR A 84 12.15 -7.01 0.64
N LEU A 85 13.03 -7.57 -0.20
CA LEU A 85 12.70 -8.78 -0.96
C LEU A 85 12.31 -9.94 -0.03
N VAL A 86 13.07 -10.13 1.06
CA VAL A 86 12.79 -11.20 2.04
C VAL A 86 11.47 -10.97 2.76
N THR A 87 11.18 -9.74 3.23
CA THR A 87 9.92 -9.45 3.90
C THR A 87 8.72 -9.59 2.96
N THR A 88 8.87 -9.18 1.69
CA THR A 88 7.81 -9.30 0.69
C THR A 88 7.52 -10.75 0.34
N VAL A 89 8.54 -11.57 0.09
CA VAL A 89 8.36 -13.01 -0.14
C VAL A 89 7.70 -13.70 1.07
N LEU A 90 8.09 -13.30 2.28
CA LEU A 90 7.47 -13.80 3.51
C LEU A 90 6.00 -13.36 3.63
N ALA A 91 5.67 -12.11 3.29
CA ALA A 91 4.31 -11.59 3.31
C ALA A 91 3.40 -12.33 2.31
N VAL A 92 3.89 -12.56 1.08
CA VAL A 92 3.18 -13.38 0.10
C VAL A 92 3.00 -14.81 0.63
N GLY A 93 4.05 -15.41 1.18
CA GLY A 93 4.00 -16.76 1.75
C GLY A 93 2.96 -16.89 2.86
N VAL A 94 2.83 -15.88 3.72
CA VAL A 94 1.77 -15.81 4.75
C VAL A 94 0.39 -15.72 4.10
N GLY A 95 0.23 -14.86 3.09
CA GLY A 95 -1.03 -14.74 2.33
C GLY A 95 -1.46 -16.06 1.71
N LEU A 96 -0.55 -16.72 0.99
CA LEU A 96 -0.77 -18.03 0.38
C LEU A 96 -1.08 -19.10 1.43
N LEU A 97 -0.34 -19.15 2.53
CA LEU A 97 -0.59 -20.10 3.60
C LEU A 97 -2.01 -19.94 4.15
N LEU A 98 -2.42 -18.72 4.50
CA LEU A 98 -3.72 -18.46 5.09
C LEU A 98 -4.88 -18.74 4.12
N VAL A 99 -4.78 -18.30 2.86
CA VAL A 99 -5.87 -18.49 1.89
C VAL A 99 -6.07 -19.96 1.50
N ASN A 100 -5.00 -20.76 1.46
CA ASN A 100 -5.11 -22.19 1.20
C ASN A 100 -5.63 -22.97 2.42
N LEU A 101 -5.29 -22.54 3.65
CA LEU A 101 -5.80 -23.17 4.87
C LEU A 101 -7.27 -22.84 5.14
N ILE A 102 -7.67 -21.59 4.94
CA ILE A 102 -9.05 -21.14 5.19
C ILE A 102 -9.97 -21.50 4.03
N GLY A 103 -9.47 -21.42 2.79
CA GLY A 103 -10.27 -21.65 1.59
C GLY A 103 -11.47 -20.70 1.46
N PRO A 104 -11.30 -19.37 1.61
CA PRO A 104 -12.44 -18.44 1.73
C PRO A 104 -13.37 -18.44 0.51
N GLY A 105 -12.86 -18.75 -0.69
CA GLY A 105 -13.70 -18.84 -1.89
C GLY A 105 -14.57 -20.10 -1.93
N LYS A 106 -14.17 -21.16 -1.21
CA LYS A 106 -14.94 -22.41 -1.08
C LYS A 106 -16.07 -22.30 -0.05
N LEU A 107 -16.05 -21.27 0.80
CA LEU A 107 -17.08 -20.98 1.79
C LEU A 107 -18.27 -20.19 1.21
N VAL A 108 -18.18 -19.77 -0.05
CA VAL A 108 -19.30 -19.17 -0.78
C VAL A 108 -20.24 -20.26 -1.27
N ASP A 109 -21.54 -19.95 -1.31
CA ASP A 109 -22.60 -20.84 -1.78
C ASP A 109 -22.23 -21.55 -3.10
N GLU A 110 -22.49 -22.86 -3.15
CA GLU A 110 -22.07 -23.72 -4.26
C GLU A 110 -22.73 -23.31 -5.58
N GLN A 111 -24.02 -22.95 -5.55
CA GLN A 111 -24.73 -22.51 -6.76
C GLN A 111 -24.13 -21.23 -7.32
N SER A 112 -23.81 -20.26 -6.45
CA SER A 112 -23.14 -19.02 -6.86
C SER A 112 -21.76 -19.29 -7.50
N ARG A 113 -21.03 -20.28 -6.99
CA ARG A 113 -19.73 -20.70 -7.55
C ARG A 113 -19.88 -21.40 -8.89
N ILE A 114 -20.91 -22.22 -9.06
CA ILE A 114 -21.28 -22.84 -10.34
C ILE A 114 -21.59 -21.76 -11.38
N ASP A 115 -22.38 -20.75 -11.00
CA ASP A 115 -22.72 -19.65 -11.89
C ASP A 115 -21.48 -18.86 -12.32
N ASN A 116 -20.58 -18.55 -11.36
CA ASN A 116 -19.30 -17.91 -11.65
C ASN A 116 -18.43 -18.74 -12.60
N ARG A 117 -18.35 -20.07 -12.39
CA ARG A 117 -17.61 -20.97 -13.28
C ARG A 117 -18.15 -20.94 -14.69
N ILE A 118 -19.46 -21.03 -14.87
CA ILE A 118 -20.09 -20.94 -16.20
C ILE A 118 -19.75 -19.60 -16.87
N SER A 119 -19.88 -18.48 -16.14
CA SER A 119 -19.52 -17.15 -16.65
C SER A 119 -18.05 -17.06 -17.10
N TYR A 120 -17.14 -17.71 -16.37
CA TYR A 120 -15.73 -17.80 -16.76
C TYR A 120 -15.54 -18.59 -18.06
N GLU A 121 -16.23 -19.72 -18.23
CA GLU A 121 -16.10 -20.55 -19.43
C GLU A 121 -16.65 -19.84 -20.67
N ILE A 122 -17.74 -19.07 -20.52
CA ILE A 122 -18.29 -18.23 -21.59
C ILE A 122 -17.27 -17.17 -22.00
N TRP A 123 -16.71 -16.44 -21.03
CA TRP A 123 -15.67 -15.45 -21.29
C TRP A 123 -14.44 -16.07 -21.97
N ALA A 124 -14.00 -17.24 -21.50
CA ALA A 124 -12.85 -17.94 -22.07
C ALA A 124 -13.13 -18.34 -23.53
N ALA A 125 -14.33 -18.82 -23.85
CA ALA A 125 -14.72 -19.13 -25.22
C ALA A 125 -14.78 -17.89 -26.12
N ASP A 126 -15.32 -16.77 -25.63
CA ASP A 126 -15.44 -15.51 -26.38
C ASP A 126 -14.07 -14.89 -26.70
N GLU A 127 -13.13 -14.94 -25.75
CA GLU A 127 -11.77 -14.41 -25.92
C GLU A 127 -10.81 -15.42 -26.59
N GLY A 128 -11.27 -16.63 -26.90
CA GLY A 128 -10.42 -17.71 -27.44
C GLY A 128 -9.36 -18.22 -26.45
N TYR A 129 -9.62 -18.07 -25.14
CA TYR A 129 -8.75 -18.52 -24.06
C TYR A 129 -8.93 -20.01 -23.76
N GLU A 130 -7.83 -20.76 -23.71
CA GLU A 130 -7.87 -22.19 -23.38
C GLU A 130 -7.92 -22.42 -21.87
N ILE A 131 -8.97 -23.08 -21.39
CA ILE A 131 -9.15 -23.45 -19.98
C ILE A 131 -8.18 -24.59 -19.63
N LYS A 132 -7.31 -24.36 -18.64
CA LYS A 132 -6.17 -25.24 -18.34
C LYS A 132 -6.43 -26.31 -17.28
N ASP A 133 -7.58 -26.29 -16.63
CA ASP A 133 -7.91 -27.23 -15.55
C ASP A 133 -8.67 -28.49 -16.02
N GLY A 134 -8.99 -28.58 -17.32
CA GLY A 134 -9.63 -29.73 -17.93
C GLY A 134 -11.12 -29.90 -17.57
N VAL A 135 -11.73 -28.91 -16.92
CA VAL A 135 -13.14 -28.94 -16.50
C VAL A 135 -13.97 -28.05 -17.42
N ASN A 136 -15.13 -28.53 -17.89
CA ASN A 136 -16.02 -27.80 -18.80
C ASN A 136 -17.49 -28.03 -18.44
N TYR A 137 -18.09 -27.04 -17.79
CA TYR A 137 -19.50 -27.02 -17.38
C TYR A 137 -20.43 -26.68 -18.54
N LEU A 138 -19.96 -25.93 -19.55
CA LEU A 138 -20.74 -25.62 -20.75
C LEU A 138 -21.11 -26.87 -21.57
N GLN A 139 -20.30 -27.92 -21.49
CA GLN A 139 -20.53 -29.19 -22.19
C GLN A 139 -21.18 -30.27 -21.31
N ASP A 140 -21.33 -30.03 -20.01
CA ASP A 140 -21.96 -30.99 -19.10
C ASP A 140 -23.50 -30.88 -19.20
N PRO A 141 -24.21 -31.97 -19.55
CA PRO A 141 -25.67 -32.00 -19.62
C PRO A 141 -26.37 -31.51 -18.35
N LYS A 142 -25.74 -31.63 -17.18
CA LYS A 142 -26.29 -31.21 -15.89
C LYS A 142 -26.40 -29.69 -15.75
N PHE A 143 -25.53 -28.93 -16.40
CA PHE A 143 -25.43 -27.47 -16.26
C PHE A 143 -25.91 -26.70 -17.48
N MET A 144 -26.32 -27.39 -18.55
CA MET A 144 -26.73 -26.80 -19.83
C MET A 144 -27.86 -25.77 -19.71
N ASP A 145 -28.91 -26.05 -18.92
CA ASP A 145 -30.02 -25.11 -18.76
C ASP A 145 -29.59 -23.85 -18.01
N ARG A 146 -28.78 -24.00 -16.96
CA ARG A 146 -28.21 -22.87 -16.20
C ARG A 146 -27.23 -22.05 -17.04
N ALA A 147 -26.44 -22.71 -17.89
CA ALA A 147 -25.51 -22.06 -18.82
C ALA A 147 -26.21 -21.14 -19.81
N ARG A 148 -27.40 -21.56 -20.31
CA ARG A 148 -28.21 -20.72 -21.19
C ARG A 148 -28.69 -19.46 -20.46
N GLU A 149 -29.26 -19.61 -19.26
CA GLU A 149 -29.72 -18.46 -18.46
C GLU A 149 -28.60 -17.43 -18.20
N ILE A 150 -27.41 -17.90 -17.83
CA ILE A 150 -26.26 -17.02 -17.54
C ILE A 150 -25.71 -16.36 -18.80
N SER A 151 -25.72 -17.06 -19.94
CA SER A 151 -25.28 -16.48 -21.22
C SER A 151 -26.17 -15.33 -21.67
N ASP A 152 -27.48 -15.42 -21.40
CA ASP A 152 -28.44 -14.35 -21.72
C ASP A 152 -28.27 -13.14 -20.78
N LEU A 153 -28.01 -13.37 -19.49
CA LEU A 153 -27.72 -12.32 -18.50
C LEU A 153 -26.39 -11.60 -18.76
N SER A 154 -25.33 -12.35 -19.09
CA SER A 154 -23.98 -11.81 -19.30
C SER A 154 -23.90 -10.84 -20.48
N ARG A 155 -24.75 -10.98 -21.51
CA ARG A 155 -24.89 -10.00 -22.61
C ARG A 155 -25.44 -8.65 -22.17
N SER A 156 -26.07 -8.58 -21.00
CA SER A 156 -26.73 -7.36 -20.49
C SER A 156 -25.91 -6.60 -19.42
N GLU A 157 -24.96 -7.24 -18.72
CA GLU A 157 -24.40 -6.67 -17.48
C GLU A 157 -22.93 -6.25 -17.46
N LEU A 158 -22.10 -6.47 -18.49
CA LEU A 158 -20.66 -6.16 -18.37
C LEU A 158 -20.19 -4.95 -19.19
N LYS A 159 -20.38 -3.75 -18.63
CA LYS A 159 -19.62 -2.53 -18.98
C LYS A 159 -19.42 -1.61 -17.77
N ASP A 160 -18.69 -2.07 -16.76
CA ASP A 160 -18.18 -1.17 -15.72
C ASP A 160 -17.02 -0.33 -16.25
N ALA A 161 -17.27 0.97 -16.45
CA ALA A 161 -16.27 1.91 -16.97
C ALA A 161 -14.98 1.96 -16.12
N SER A 162 -15.09 1.74 -14.80
CA SER A 162 -13.94 1.78 -13.87
C SER A 162 -12.97 0.59 -14.02
N VAL A 163 -13.48 -0.60 -14.38
CA VAL A 163 -12.64 -1.78 -14.64
C VAL A 163 -11.93 -1.64 -15.99
N ASN A 164 -12.64 -1.14 -17.01
CA ASN A 164 -12.07 -0.91 -18.34
C ASN A 164 -10.88 0.06 -18.34
N ASP A 165 -10.93 1.13 -17.55
CA ASP A 165 -9.80 2.06 -17.48
C ASP A 165 -8.55 1.43 -16.83
N LYS A 166 -8.73 0.57 -15.81
CA LYS A 166 -7.62 -0.18 -15.20
C LYS A 166 -7.04 -1.23 -16.14
N MET A 167 -7.89 -1.91 -16.93
CA MET A 167 -7.44 -2.86 -17.94
C MET A 167 -6.59 -2.17 -19.02
N LYS A 168 -6.99 -0.98 -19.50
CA LYS A 168 -6.16 -0.20 -20.43
C LYS A 168 -4.78 0.15 -19.87
N THR A 169 -4.69 0.52 -18.59
CA THR A 169 -3.40 0.80 -17.93
C THR A 169 -2.54 -0.46 -17.85
N ALA A 170 -3.12 -1.60 -17.50
CA ALA A 170 -2.40 -2.87 -17.47
C ALA A 170 -1.93 -3.31 -18.87
N ASP A 171 -2.75 -3.13 -19.91
CA ASP A 171 -2.38 -3.47 -21.29
C ASP A 171 -1.25 -2.59 -21.83
N ALA A 172 -1.20 -1.32 -21.43
CA ALA A 172 -0.07 -0.44 -21.73
C ALA A 172 1.22 -0.97 -21.07
N ALA A 173 1.13 -1.42 -19.82
CA ALA A 173 2.26 -2.00 -19.10
C ALA A 173 2.72 -3.36 -19.69
N LYS A 174 1.85 -4.14 -20.34
CA LYS A 174 2.24 -5.38 -21.03
C LYS A 174 3.04 -5.16 -22.32
N LYS A 175 2.75 -4.08 -23.04
CA LYS A 175 3.43 -3.75 -24.30
C LYS A 175 4.87 -3.27 -24.08
N ALA A 176 5.22 -2.98 -22.84
CA ALA A 176 6.56 -2.62 -22.43
C ALA A 176 7.50 -3.83 -22.45
N GLY A 177 8.76 -3.61 -22.85
CA GLY A 177 9.78 -4.66 -22.84
C GLY A 177 10.15 -5.13 -21.43
N PRO A 178 10.79 -6.30 -21.26
CA PRO A 178 11.15 -6.84 -19.94
C PRO A 178 12.10 -5.95 -19.13
N LEU A 179 12.87 -5.09 -19.80
CA LEU A 179 13.76 -4.11 -19.18
C LEU A 179 13.12 -2.72 -19.04
N GLN A 180 11.88 -2.53 -19.48
CA GLN A 180 11.23 -1.22 -19.41
C GLN A 180 11.13 -0.69 -17.97
N PRO A 181 10.81 -1.49 -16.94
CA PRO A 181 10.81 -0.99 -15.57
C PRO A 181 12.15 -0.39 -15.14
N LEU A 182 13.28 -0.91 -15.65
CA LEU A 182 14.63 -0.38 -15.40
C LEU A 182 14.88 0.93 -16.18
N VAL A 183 14.37 1.02 -17.41
CA VAL A 183 14.44 2.25 -18.23
C VAL A 183 13.62 3.36 -17.58
N ASP A 184 12.42 3.03 -17.09
CA ASP A 184 11.48 3.99 -16.48
C ASP A 184 11.97 4.55 -15.14
N ILE A 185 12.98 3.93 -14.51
CA ILE A 185 13.67 4.49 -13.32
C ILE A 185 14.37 5.81 -13.67
N VAL A 186 14.88 5.94 -14.90
CA VAL A 186 15.63 7.12 -15.32
C VAL A 186 14.68 8.12 -15.98
N PRO A 187 14.41 9.29 -15.37
CA PRO A 187 13.54 10.29 -15.98
C PRO A 187 14.17 10.86 -17.27
N ASP A 188 13.35 11.01 -18.31
CA ASP A 188 13.67 11.84 -19.48
C ASP A 188 13.66 13.33 -19.13
N ASN A 189 12.79 13.73 -18.18
CA ASN A 189 12.70 15.08 -17.67
C ASN A 189 12.43 15.11 -16.15
N PHE A 190 13.39 15.64 -15.40
CA PHE A 190 13.30 15.78 -13.95
C PHE A 190 12.14 16.66 -13.46
N PHE A 191 11.85 17.77 -14.15
CA PHE A 191 10.75 18.66 -13.72
C PHE A 191 9.38 17.99 -13.87
N ARG A 192 9.25 17.11 -14.87
CA ARG A 192 8.03 16.31 -15.05
C ARG A 192 7.86 15.30 -13.92
N SER A 193 8.93 14.61 -13.52
CA SER A 193 8.84 13.63 -12.43
C SER A 193 8.50 14.28 -11.09
N LEU A 194 8.94 15.52 -10.84
CA LEU A 194 8.54 16.28 -9.65
C LEU A 194 7.06 16.69 -9.65
N ALA A 195 6.43 16.82 -10.82
CA ALA A 195 5.03 17.23 -10.93
C ALA A 195 4.05 16.05 -10.75
N ASP A 196 4.52 14.81 -10.87
CA ASP A 196 3.70 13.60 -10.82
C ASP A 196 4.10 12.66 -9.68
N ASN A 197 3.20 12.50 -8.70
CA ASN A 197 3.39 11.60 -7.57
C ASN A 197 3.53 10.13 -7.99
N GLY A 198 3.05 9.75 -9.18
CA GLY A 198 3.20 8.41 -9.73
C GLY A 198 4.64 8.11 -10.17
N LEU A 199 5.48 9.12 -10.39
CA LEU A 199 6.86 8.99 -10.87
C LEU A 199 7.89 9.06 -9.74
N MET A 200 7.51 8.71 -8.51
CA MET A 200 8.37 8.82 -7.32
C MET A 200 9.71 8.09 -7.49
N LEU A 201 9.75 6.94 -8.16
CA LEU A 201 10.99 6.19 -8.40
C LEU A 201 12.00 6.98 -9.24
N GLN A 202 11.52 7.81 -10.17
CA GLN A 202 12.38 8.70 -10.96
C GLN A 202 12.95 9.84 -10.12
N VAL A 203 12.15 10.38 -9.18
CA VAL A 203 12.61 11.39 -8.22
C VAL A 203 13.68 10.81 -7.30
N ILE A 204 13.48 9.56 -6.84
CA ILE A 204 14.46 8.80 -6.05
C ILE A 204 15.75 8.61 -6.85
N PHE A 205 15.67 8.14 -8.10
CA PHE A 205 16.84 7.94 -8.95
C PHE A 205 17.62 9.23 -9.15
N PHE A 206 16.94 10.33 -9.49
CA PHE A 206 17.58 11.63 -9.62
C PHE A 206 18.24 12.07 -8.31
N GLY A 207 17.54 11.95 -7.18
CA GLY A 207 18.08 12.31 -5.87
C GLY A 207 19.35 11.51 -5.51
N LEU A 208 19.34 10.21 -5.79
CA LEU A 208 20.52 9.33 -5.62
C LEU A 208 21.66 9.78 -6.54
N PHE A 209 21.40 9.94 -7.84
CA PHE A 209 22.41 10.34 -8.81
C PHE A 209 23.02 11.70 -8.48
N PHE A 210 22.18 12.66 -8.08
CA PHE A 210 22.59 14.00 -7.66
C PHE A 210 23.44 13.95 -6.38
N GLY A 211 22.96 13.25 -5.35
CA GLY A 211 23.69 13.09 -4.09
C GLY A 211 25.04 12.39 -4.27
N ILE A 212 25.09 11.32 -5.08
CA ILE A 212 26.35 10.62 -5.42
C ILE A 212 27.29 11.56 -6.16
N SER A 213 26.77 12.33 -7.13
CA SER A 213 27.59 13.28 -7.89
C SER A 213 28.22 14.36 -6.99
N MET A 214 27.52 14.79 -5.93
CA MET A 214 28.07 15.74 -4.95
C MET A 214 29.29 15.21 -4.19
N LEU A 215 29.40 13.88 -4.01
CA LEU A 215 30.56 13.24 -3.36
C LEU A 215 31.84 13.31 -4.23
N PHE A 216 31.69 13.48 -5.54
CA PHE A 216 32.80 13.58 -6.49
C PHE A 216 33.22 15.03 -6.79
N ILE A 217 32.59 16.01 -6.13
CA ILE A 217 32.90 17.43 -6.27
C ILE A 217 33.71 17.89 -5.05
N ASP A 218 34.59 18.89 -5.22
CA ASP A 218 35.32 19.52 -4.11
C ASP A 218 34.35 19.87 -2.97
N PRO A 219 34.60 19.39 -1.73
CA PRO A 219 33.74 19.64 -0.57
C PRO A 219 33.41 21.12 -0.33
N LYS A 220 34.31 22.04 -0.70
CA LYS A 220 34.06 23.49 -0.57
C LYS A 220 32.95 23.98 -1.51
N LYS A 221 32.77 23.32 -2.66
CA LYS A 221 31.73 23.64 -3.65
C LYS A 221 30.41 22.93 -3.36
N SER A 222 30.45 21.70 -2.83
CA SER A 222 29.24 20.93 -2.49
C SER A 222 28.65 21.29 -1.12
N ALA A 223 29.45 21.82 -0.18
CA ALA A 223 28.97 22.18 1.16
C ALA A 223 27.85 23.23 1.19
N PRO A 224 27.84 24.31 0.38
CA PRO A 224 26.71 25.25 0.32
C PRO A 224 25.42 24.58 -0.17
N VAL A 225 25.52 23.68 -1.15
CA VAL A 225 24.37 22.93 -1.69
C VAL A 225 23.83 21.98 -0.63
N THR A 226 24.70 21.24 0.06
CA THR A 226 24.32 20.33 1.14
C THR A 226 23.57 21.09 2.24
N ARG A 227 24.09 22.23 2.69
CA ARG A 227 23.42 23.09 3.69
C ARG A 227 22.06 23.61 3.23
N ALA A 228 21.93 23.96 1.95
CA ALA A 228 20.65 24.39 1.39
C ALA A 228 19.64 23.23 1.36
N VAL A 229 20.07 22.05 0.91
CA VAL A 229 19.23 20.83 0.90
C VAL A 229 18.77 20.46 2.30
N ASP A 230 19.67 20.48 3.27
CA ASP A 230 19.35 20.18 4.67
C ASP A 230 18.33 21.19 5.23
N GLY A 231 18.55 22.48 5.02
CA GLY A 231 17.62 23.52 5.46
C GLY A 231 16.23 23.42 4.81
N ILE A 232 16.17 23.09 3.52
CA ILE A 232 14.89 22.87 2.83
C ILE A 232 14.17 21.64 3.40
N MET A 233 14.90 20.55 3.63
CA MET A 233 14.34 19.34 4.24
C MET A 233 13.76 19.63 5.64
N GLU A 234 14.46 20.37 6.50
CA GLU A 234 13.94 20.79 7.81
C GLU A 234 12.65 21.61 7.70
N ILE A 235 12.55 22.51 6.71
CA ILE A 235 11.31 23.26 6.44
C ILE A 235 10.18 22.31 6.07
N PHE A 236 10.42 21.32 5.19
CA PHE A 236 9.39 20.35 4.82
C PHE A 236 8.96 19.50 6.01
N LEU A 237 9.89 19.06 6.88
CA LEU A 237 9.53 18.39 8.14
C LEU A 237 8.66 19.31 9.01
N LYS A 238 8.97 20.61 9.10
CA LYS A 238 8.12 21.55 9.84
C LYS A 238 6.73 21.74 9.23
N MET A 239 6.60 21.65 7.91
CA MET A 239 5.30 21.64 7.24
C MET A 239 4.48 20.39 7.62
N VAL A 240 5.13 19.26 7.89
CA VAL A 240 4.47 18.05 8.40
C VAL A 240 3.92 18.31 9.79
N ASP A 241 4.70 18.85 10.73
CA ASP A 241 4.26 19.19 12.08
C ASP A 241 2.97 20.01 12.07
N LEU A 242 2.95 21.08 11.26
CA LEU A 242 1.82 21.98 11.13
C LEU A 242 0.59 21.26 10.57
N THR A 243 0.79 20.43 9.55
CA THR A 243 -0.28 19.65 8.92
C THR A 243 -0.85 18.62 9.90
N MET A 244 0.01 18.01 10.74
CA MET A 244 -0.36 16.96 11.68
C MET A 244 -1.19 17.45 12.86
N GLN A 245 -1.06 18.72 13.27
CA GLN A 245 -1.93 19.29 14.30
C GLN A 245 -3.41 19.32 13.89
N ALA A 246 -3.67 19.50 12.60
CA ALA A 246 -5.02 19.48 12.02
C ALA A 246 -5.48 18.06 11.62
N ALA A 247 -4.60 17.05 11.70
CA ALA A 247 -4.90 15.69 11.26
C ALA A 247 -6.18 15.08 11.86
N PRO A 248 -6.52 15.26 13.15
CA PRO A 248 -7.75 14.68 13.71
C PRO A 248 -9.02 15.10 12.97
N PHE A 249 -9.13 16.38 12.60
CA PHE A 249 -10.27 16.90 11.84
C PHE A 249 -10.25 16.41 10.39
N PHE A 250 -9.09 16.43 9.75
CA PHE A 250 -8.96 15.98 8.37
C PHE A 250 -9.22 14.48 8.21
N VAL A 251 -8.77 13.67 9.15
CA VAL A 251 -9.03 12.23 9.19
C VAL A 251 -10.51 11.95 9.42
N PHE A 252 -11.18 12.69 10.31
CA PHE A 252 -12.64 12.65 10.42
C PHE A 252 -13.31 12.88 9.07
N ALA A 253 -12.95 13.96 8.38
CA ALA A 253 -13.57 14.34 7.11
C ALA A 253 -13.30 13.33 5.98
N LEU A 254 -12.06 12.79 5.95
CA LEU A 254 -11.65 11.78 4.98
C LEU A 254 -12.44 10.48 5.17
N LEU A 255 -12.55 9.99 6.40
CA LEU A 255 -13.28 8.76 6.71
C LEU A 255 -14.77 8.92 6.47
N ALA A 256 -15.35 10.05 6.89
CA ALA A 256 -16.74 10.37 6.63
C ALA A 256 -17.06 10.33 5.12
N GLY A 257 -16.22 10.98 4.30
CA GLY A 257 -16.37 10.99 2.85
C GLY A 257 -16.25 9.60 2.22
N VAL A 258 -15.22 8.83 2.59
CA VAL A 258 -14.99 7.48 2.03
C VAL A 258 -16.16 6.55 2.36
N VAL A 259 -16.61 6.52 3.62
CA VAL A 259 -17.71 5.64 4.03
C VAL A 259 -19.03 6.07 3.39
N SER A 260 -19.32 7.37 3.29
CA SER A 260 -20.53 7.86 2.60
C SER A 260 -20.51 7.59 1.09
N GLN A 261 -19.34 7.62 0.43
CA GLN A 261 -19.22 7.21 -0.97
C GLN A 261 -19.48 5.71 -1.18
N MET A 262 -19.08 4.88 -0.22
CA MET A 262 -19.32 3.43 -0.26
C MET A 262 -20.78 3.07 0.08
N ALA A 263 -21.36 3.73 1.09
CA ALA A 263 -22.69 3.40 1.59
C ALA A 263 -23.84 4.07 0.83
N GLY A 264 -23.61 5.23 0.21
CA GLY A 264 -24.71 6.05 -0.31
C GLY A 264 -25.77 6.31 0.77
N ASN A 265 -27.05 6.30 0.41
CA ASN A 265 -28.17 6.41 1.35
C ASN A 265 -28.74 5.03 1.78
N ASP A 266 -28.03 3.94 1.48
CA ASP A 266 -28.50 2.58 1.75
C ASP A 266 -27.39 1.74 2.40
N ILE A 267 -27.43 1.68 3.73
CA ILE A 267 -26.50 0.89 4.54
C ILE A 267 -26.65 -0.61 4.26
N GLY A 268 -27.82 -1.06 3.79
CA GLY A 268 -28.07 -2.46 3.41
C GLY A 268 -27.09 -2.94 2.35
N LYS A 269 -26.76 -2.09 1.37
CA LYS A 269 -25.79 -2.41 0.31
C LYS A 269 -24.39 -2.71 0.86
N VAL A 270 -23.94 -1.95 1.86
CA VAL A 270 -22.65 -2.20 2.51
C VAL A 270 -22.69 -3.54 3.23
N VAL A 271 -23.76 -3.83 3.96
CA VAL A 271 -23.89 -5.09 4.71
C VAL A 271 -23.92 -6.30 3.77
N GLU A 272 -24.60 -6.21 2.62
CA GLU A 272 -24.65 -7.28 1.62
C GLU A 272 -23.28 -7.53 0.96
N ILE A 273 -22.60 -6.46 0.52
CA ILE A 273 -21.22 -6.51 0.00
C ILE A 273 -20.30 -7.20 1.01
N PHE A 274 -20.37 -6.79 2.27
CA PHE A 274 -19.53 -7.34 3.32
C PHE A 274 -19.88 -8.79 3.63
N LYS A 275 -21.16 -9.19 3.64
CA LYS A 275 -21.55 -10.59 3.88
C LYS A 275 -20.96 -11.54 2.83
N GLY A 276 -21.08 -11.22 1.54
CA GLY A 276 -20.57 -12.07 0.46
C GLY A 276 -19.03 -12.21 0.45
N LEU A 277 -18.32 -11.18 0.90
CA LEU A 277 -16.85 -11.11 0.88
C LEU A 277 -16.21 -11.15 2.28
N SER A 278 -16.98 -11.55 3.30
CA SER A 278 -16.54 -11.54 4.71
C SER A 278 -15.31 -12.41 4.91
N TRP A 279 -15.37 -13.68 4.47
CA TRP A 279 -14.28 -14.62 4.66
C TRP A 279 -13.00 -14.21 3.92
N TYR A 280 -13.14 -13.67 2.71
CA TYR A 280 -12.03 -13.06 1.98
C TYR A 280 -11.40 -11.90 2.76
N SER A 281 -12.22 -10.92 3.16
CA SER A 281 -11.73 -9.74 3.88
C SER A 281 -11.09 -10.10 5.21
N LEU A 282 -11.67 -11.05 5.96
CA LEU A 282 -11.10 -11.55 7.22
C LEU A 282 -9.77 -12.28 7.01
N THR A 283 -9.64 -13.05 5.92
CA THR A 283 -8.37 -13.73 5.59
C THR A 283 -7.28 -12.71 5.30
N VAL A 284 -7.56 -11.68 4.50
CA VAL A 284 -6.62 -10.58 4.22
C VAL A 284 -6.25 -9.86 5.51
N VAL A 285 -7.24 -9.37 6.27
CA VAL A 285 -7.01 -8.61 7.51
C VAL A 285 -6.25 -9.46 8.54
N GLY A 286 -6.56 -10.76 8.66
CA GLY A 286 -5.85 -11.68 9.53
C GLY A 286 -4.37 -11.82 9.13
N GLY A 287 -4.07 -11.94 7.84
CA GLY A 287 -2.69 -11.98 7.34
C GLY A 287 -1.95 -10.67 7.58
N LEU A 288 -2.58 -9.53 7.29
CA LEU A 288 -2.01 -8.21 7.54
C LEU A 288 -1.75 -7.97 9.05
N ALA A 289 -2.68 -8.39 9.90
CA ALA A 289 -2.53 -8.34 11.35
C ALA A 289 -1.39 -9.24 11.84
N LEU A 290 -1.23 -10.44 11.27
CA LEU A 290 -0.10 -11.32 11.58
C LEU A 290 1.25 -10.70 11.19
N MET A 291 1.30 -9.97 10.07
CA MET A 291 2.50 -9.21 9.69
C MET A 291 2.83 -8.14 10.75
N VAL A 292 1.85 -7.31 11.09
CA VAL A 292 2.04 -6.14 11.99
C VAL A 292 2.29 -6.53 13.44
N PHE A 293 1.52 -7.49 13.98
CA PHE A 293 1.56 -7.85 15.40
C PHE A 293 2.41 -9.10 15.69
N GLY A 294 2.71 -9.91 14.68
CA GLY A 294 3.53 -11.11 14.82
C GLY A 294 4.91 -10.94 14.23
N ILE A 295 4.99 -10.82 12.91
CA ILE A 295 6.24 -10.97 12.14
C ILE A 295 7.18 -9.78 12.35
N TYR A 296 6.72 -8.53 12.17
CA TYR A 296 7.60 -7.38 12.36
C TYR A 296 8.11 -7.24 13.80
N PRO A 297 7.27 -7.43 14.85
CA PRO A 297 7.76 -7.45 16.23
C PRO A 297 8.75 -8.59 16.50
N LEU A 298 8.57 -9.75 15.86
CA LEU A 298 9.52 -10.86 15.94
C LEU A 298 10.87 -10.46 15.32
N ILE A 299 10.87 -9.80 14.16
CA ILE A 299 12.07 -9.26 13.52
C ILE A 299 12.75 -8.25 14.46
N PHE A 300 12.02 -7.31 15.06
CA PHE A 300 12.56 -6.38 16.05
C PHE A 300 13.18 -7.10 17.25
N LYS A 301 12.51 -8.13 17.77
CA LYS A 301 13.01 -8.93 18.89
C LYS A 301 14.29 -9.68 18.52
N PHE A 302 14.45 -10.17 17.30
CA PHE A 302 15.66 -10.88 16.90
C PHE A 302 16.83 -9.95 16.60
N PHE A 303 16.61 -8.87 15.85
CA PHE A 303 17.68 -8.04 15.28
C PHE A 303 17.95 -6.73 16.06
N VAL A 304 16.93 -6.06 16.57
CA VAL A 304 17.08 -4.76 17.24
C VAL A 304 17.22 -4.91 18.76
N ARG A 305 16.40 -5.76 19.38
CA ARG A 305 16.34 -6.14 20.83
C ARG A 305 16.10 -5.01 21.84
N LYS A 306 16.51 -3.78 21.54
CA LYS A 306 16.43 -2.61 22.44
C LYS A 306 15.02 -2.01 22.52
N VAL A 307 14.19 -2.20 21.51
CA VAL A 307 12.81 -1.68 21.45
C VAL A 307 11.86 -2.73 21.99
N SER A 308 11.01 -2.35 22.94
CA SER A 308 9.97 -3.25 23.46
C SER A 308 8.81 -3.37 22.48
N TYR A 309 8.04 -4.47 22.56
CA TYR A 309 6.87 -4.70 21.70
C TYR A 309 5.93 -3.49 21.68
N PHE A 310 5.48 -3.03 22.86
CA PHE A 310 4.59 -1.87 22.97
C PHE A 310 5.29 -0.55 22.65
N GLY A 311 6.60 -0.44 22.90
CA GLY A 311 7.39 0.74 22.55
C GLY A 311 7.40 1.00 21.05
N PHE A 312 7.50 -0.06 20.23
CA PHE A 312 7.43 0.05 18.78
C PHE A 312 6.10 0.63 18.29
N PHE A 313 4.96 0.07 18.74
CA PHE A 313 3.64 0.57 18.34
C PHE A 313 3.36 1.97 18.88
N LYS A 314 3.85 2.31 20.09
CA LYS A 314 3.73 3.67 20.62
C LYS A 314 4.52 4.67 19.75
N ALA A 315 5.72 4.30 19.31
CA ALA A 315 6.58 5.14 18.47
C ALA A 315 6.01 5.33 17.04
N MET A 316 5.43 4.26 16.47
CA MET A 316 4.89 4.25 15.11
C MET A 316 3.41 4.66 15.00
N GLY A 317 2.71 4.79 16.13
CA GLY A 317 1.26 5.06 16.18
C GLY A 317 0.79 6.21 15.28
N PRO A 318 1.45 7.39 15.28
CA PRO A 318 1.08 8.50 14.39
C PRO A 318 1.16 8.12 12.90
N ALA A 319 2.29 7.55 12.46
CA ALA A 319 2.47 7.10 11.08
C ALA A 319 1.50 5.98 10.69
N GLN A 320 1.28 4.98 11.55
CA GLN A 320 0.35 3.87 11.30
C GLN A 320 -1.10 4.36 11.19
N THR A 321 -1.54 5.23 12.09
CA THR A 321 -2.91 5.76 12.05
C THR A 321 -3.11 6.65 10.82
N LEU A 322 -2.09 7.43 10.46
CA LEU A 322 -2.14 8.22 9.25
C LEU A 322 -2.18 7.35 7.99
N ALA A 323 -1.29 6.37 7.87
CA ALA A 323 -1.25 5.38 6.79
C ALA A 323 -2.61 4.71 6.59
N PHE A 324 -3.26 4.32 7.69
CA PHE A 324 -4.60 3.75 7.65
C PHE A 324 -5.58 4.74 7.01
N SER A 325 -5.63 5.98 7.51
CA SER A 325 -6.58 6.99 7.02
C SER A 325 -6.36 7.40 5.56
N THR A 326 -5.10 7.61 5.15
CA THR A 326 -4.74 8.14 3.83
C THR A 326 -4.72 7.06 2.76
N SER A 327 -4.42 5.81 3.14
CA SER A 327 -4.15 4.69 2.23
C SER A 327 -3.07 5.00 1.20
N SER A 328 -2.05 5.78 1.58
CA SER A 328 -0.93 6.11 0.71
C SER A 328 0.37 6.13 1.49
N SER A 329 1.28 5.21 1.18
CA SER A 329 2.62 5.16 1.79
C SER A 329 3.41 6.44 1.48
N ALA A 330 3.32 6.97 0.24
CA ALA A 330 3.97 8.22 -0.13
C ALA A 330 3.45 9.42 0.66
N ALA A 331 2.12 9.55 0.84
CA ALA A 331 1.55 10.64 1.62
C ALA A 331 1.93 10.54 3.12
N THR A 332 2.15 9.33 3.63
CA THR A 332 2.52 9.11 5.03
C THR A 332 4.04 9.17 5.27
N LEU A 333 4.86 9.04 4.22
CA LEU A 333 6.31 9.01 4.33
C LEU A 333 6.93 10.13 5.17
N PRO A 334 6.49 11.41 5.08
CA PRO A 334 7.04 12.46 5.94
C PRO A 334 6.89 12.16 7.43
N VAL A 335 5.72 11.68 7.84
CA VAL A 335 5.42 11.29 9.24
C VAL A 335 6.14 10.00 9.61
N THR A 336 6.30 9.07 8.67
CA THR A 336 7.10 7.85 8.87
C THR A 336 8.55 8.19 9.15
N MET A 337 9.17 9.10 8.37
CA MET A 337 10.54 9.54 8.59
C MET A 337 10.70 10.12 9.99
N GLU A 338 9.83 11.04 10.39
CA GLU A 338 9.87 11.64 11.71
C GLU A 338 9.68 10.62 12.84
N CYS A 339 8.71 9.69 12.73
CA CYS A 339 8.55 8.64 13.73
C CYS A 339 9.79 7.74 13.85
N VAL A 340 10.43 7.40 12.73
CA VAL A 340 11.57 6.48 12.72
C VAL A 340 12.85 7.19 13.19
N GLU A 341 13.04 8.46 12.83
CA GLU A 341 14.15 9.30 13.30
C GLU A 341 14.01 9.65 14.78
N ASP A 342 12.92 10.33 15.14
CA ASP A 342 12.76 10.92 16.47
C ASP A 342 12.32 9.91 17.53
N ASN A 343 11.43 8.97 17.19
CA ASN A 343 10.83 8.05 18.18
C ASN A 343 11.57 6.71 18.25
N LEU A 344 11.99 6.15 17.11
CA LEU A 344 12.76 4.90 17.08
C LEU A 344 14.28 5.14 17.20
N GLY A 345 14.75 6.36 16.98
CA GLY A 345 16.16 6.73 17.13
C GLY A 345 17.05 6.22 16.01
N VAL A 346 16.49 6.06 14.81
CA VAL A 346 17.27 5.72 13.60
C VAL A 346 17.95 6.98 13.08
N ASP A 347 19.24 6.88 12.74
CA ASP A 347 19.97 8.02 12.18
C ASP A 347 19.38 8.49 10.85
N LYS A 348 19.39 9.81 10.65
CA LYS A 348 18.87 10.50 9.47
C LYS A 348 19.46 9.97 8.16
N LYS A 349 20.72 9.53 8.17
CA LYS A 349 21.38 8.94 6.99
C LYS A 349 20.69 7.68 6.51
N VAL A 350 20.14 6.88 7.43
CA VAL A 350 19.44 5.62 7.12
C VAL A 350 18.00 5.92 6.71
N THR A 351 17.26 6.70 7.50
CA THR A 351 15.86 7.02 7.21
C THR A 351 15.69 7.72 5.87
N SER A 352 16.54 8.69 5.56
CA SER A 352 16.50 9.49 4.34
C SER A 352 16.82 8.70 3.07
N PHE A 353 17.35 7.50 3.21
CA PHE A 353 17.63 6.60 2.09
C PHE A 353 16.67 5.41 2.06
N VAL A 354 16.51 4.71 3.18
CA VAL A 354 15.77 3.44 3.28
C VAL A 354 14.26 3.64 3.15
N LEU A 355 13.69 4.65 3.80
CA LEU A 355 12.24 4.85 3.84
C LEU A 355 11.66 5.35 2.51
N PRO A 356 12.27 6.32 1.81
CA PRO A 356 11.78 6.71 0.48
C PRO A 356 11.81 5.58 -0.54
N ILE A 357 12.87 4.75 -0.54
CA ILE A 357 12.94 3.56 -1.38
C ILE A 357 11.84 2.57 -0.97
N GLY A 358 11.70 2.30 0.33
CA GLY A 358 10.68 1.41 0.89
C GLY A 358 9.27 1.76 0.46
N ALA A 359 8.90 3.05 0.55
CA ALA A 359 7.57 3.53 0.20
C ALA A 359 7.13 3.18 -1.24
N THR A 360 8.09 2.90 -2.15
CA THR A 360 7.83 2.57 -3.58
C THR A 360 8.15 1.13 -3.96
N VAL A 361 9.06 0.48 -3.23
CA VAL A 361 9.56 -0.86 -3.57
C VAL A 361 8.98 -1.92 -2.64
N ASN A 362 8.81 -1.59 -1.36
CA ASN A 362 8.42 -2.51 -0.31
C ASN A 362 6.93 -2.42 -0.02
N MET A 363 6.15 -3.26 -0.71
CA MET A 363 4.70 -3.30 -0.56
C MET A 363 4.20 -4.63 0.01
N ASP A 364 4.78 -5.09 1.12
CA ASP A 364 4.45 -6.35 1.81
C ASP A 364 2.94 -6.61 1.95
N GLY A 365 2.19 -5.63 2.45
CA GLY A 365 0.75 -5.75 2.62
C GLY A 365 0.00 -5.87 1.29
N THR A 366 0.48 -5.20 0.25
CA THR A 366 -0.08 -5.29 -1.10
C THR A 366 0.17 -6.65 -1.72
N CYS A 367 1.38 -7.20 -1.59
CA CYS A 367 1.72 -8.52 -2.11
C CYS A 367 0.98 -9.64 -1.37
N LEU A 368 0.84 -9.53 -0.04
CA LEU A 368 0.00 -10.45 0.75
C LEU A 368 -1.45 -10.42 0.27
N TYR A 369 -2.03 -9.23 0.12
CA TYR A 369 -3.38 -9.06 -0.40
C TYR A 369 -3.54 -9.68 -1.79
N GLN A 370 -2.60 -9.43 -2.70
CA GLN A 370 -2.66 -9.96 -4.07
C GLN A 370 -2.67 -11.49 -4.07
N ALA A 371 -1.80 -12.10 -3.25
CA ALA A 371 -1.75 -13.54 -3.11
C ALA A 371 -3.09 -14.12 -2.63
N VAL A 372 -3.68 -13.52 -1.59
CA VAL A 372 -4.99 -13.93 -1.09
C VAL A 372 -6.08 -13.70 -2.13
N ALA A 373 -6.09 -12.55 -2.80
CA ALA A 373 -7.09 -12.17 -3.79
C ALA A 373 -7.11 -13.11 -5.00
N VAL A 374 -5.95 -13.43 -5.58
CA VAL A 374 -5.85 -14.31 -6.75
C VAL A 374 -6.34 -15.72 -6.41
N VAL A 375 -5.90 -16.28 -5.28
CA VAL A 375 -6.33 -17.63 -4.87
C VAL A 375 -7.80 -17.65 -4.48
N PHE A 376 -8.29 -16.62 -3.79
CA PHE A 376 -9.72 -16.48 -3.47
C PHE A 376 -10.58 -16.44 -4.73
N LEU A 377 -10.22 -15.60 -5.71
CA LEU A 377 -10.96 -15.48 -6.98
C LEU A 377 -10.94 -16.79 -7.77
N ALA A 378 -9.81 -17.51 -7.79
CA ALA A 378 -9.75 -18.85 -8.39
C ALA A 378 -10.70 -19.84 -7.67
N GLN A 379 -10.67 -19.90 -6.34
CA GLN A 379 -11.55 -20.76 -5.53
C GLN A 379 -13.04 -20.46 -5.75
N LEU A 380 -13.37 -19.17 -5.90
CA LEU A 380 -14.72 -18.67 -6.17
C LEU A 380 -15.25 -19.14 -7.53
N HIS A 381 -14.36 -19.36 -8.51
CA HIS A 381 -14.67 -19.90 -9.84
C HIS A 381 -14.40 -21.40 -9.94
N MET A 382 -14.22 -22.10 -8.81
CA MET A 382 -13.92 -23.53 -8.74
C MET A 382 -12.65 -23.95 -9.50
N ILE A 383 -11.66 -23.06 -9.56
CA ILE A 383 -10.35 -23.32 -10.12
C ILE A 383 -9.36 -23.55 -8.98
N ASP A 384 -8.76 -24.74 -8.94
CA ASP A 384 -7.68 -25.04 -7.99
C ASP A 384 -6.32 -24.68 -8.62
N LEU A 385 -5.62 -23.73 -8.00
CA LEU A 385 -4.29 -23.30 -8.47
C LEU A 385 -3.21 -24.27 -8.00
N THR A 386 -2.44 -24.78 -8.97
CA THR A 386 -1.28 -25.64 -8.70
C THR A 386 -0.19 -24.90 -7.91
N ILE A 387 0.69 -25.66 -7.24
CA ILE A 387 1.85 -25.09 -6.55
C ILE A 387 2.71 -24.26 -7.51
N GLY A 388 2.86 -24.71 -8.77
CA GLY A 388 3.58 -23.96 -9.80
C GLY A 388 2.96 -22.60 -10.09
N GLN A 389 1.64 -22.52 -10.25
CA GLN A 389 0.94 -21.24 -10.43
C GLN A 389 1.05 -20.35 -9.18
N GLN A 390 0.99 -20.93 -7.98
CA GLN A 390 1.18 -20.16 -6.75
C GLN A 390 2.60 -19.60 -6.62
N LEU A 391 3.63 -20.33 -7.06
CA LEU A 391 5.00 -19.80 -7.16
C LEU A 391 5.09 -18.68 -8.19
N THR A 392 4.38 -18.79 -9.32
CA THR A 392 4.27 -17.68 -10.29
C THR A 392 3.66 -16.45 -9.64
N ILE A 393 2.61 -16.58 -8.82
CA ILE A 393 2.03 -15.46 -8.04
C ILE A 393 3.09 -14.81 -7.15
N VAL A 394 3.91 -15.59 -6.46
CA VAL A 394 4.98 -15.03 -5.62
C VAL A 394 5.93 -14.18 -6.44
N LEU A 395 6.40 -14.71 -7.57
CA LEU A 395 7.34 -14.01 -8.43
C LEU A 395 6.71 -12.76 -9.04
N THR A 396 5.51 -12.86 -9.62
CA THR A 396 4.88 -11.74 -10.31
C THR A 396 4.38 -10.66 -9.36
N ALA A 397 3.81 -11.01 -8.20
CA ALA A 397 3.41 -10.03 -7.19
C ALA A 397 4.62 -9.27 -6.62
N THR A 398 5.74 -9.97 -6.38
CA THR A 398 6.98 -9.36 -5.87
C THR A 398 7.64 -8.47 -6.91
N LEU A 399 7.64 -8.87 -8.19
CA LEU A 399 8.19 -8.03 -9.26
C LEU A 399 7.28 -6.83 -9.57
N ALA A 400 5.96 -7.02 -9.58
CA ALA A 400 4.99 -5.97 -9.86
C ALA A 400 4.94 -4.91 -8.76
N SER A 401 5.29 -5.25 -7.51
CA SER A 401 5.37 -4.27 -6.43
C SER A 401 6.53 -3.30 -6.59
N ILE A 402 7.61 -3.71 -7.27
CA ILE A 402 8.77 -2.86 -7.52
C ILE A 402 8.38 -1.79 -8.56
N GLY A 403 8.38 -0.52 -8.13
CA GLY A 403 8.08 0.60 -9.03
C GLY A 403 6.59 0.88 -9.19
N SER A 404 5.74 0.23 -8.39
CA SER A 404 4.34 0.61 -8.31
C SER A 404 4.17 1.96 -7.62
N ALA A 405 3.24 2.78 -8.11
CA ALA A 405 2.94 4.05 -7.50
C ALA A 405 2.38 3.85 -6.08
N ALA A 406 2.95 4.54 -5.10
CA ALA A 406 2.56 4.47 -3.68
C ALA A 406 1.29 5.29 -3.38
N VAL A 407 0.28 5.16 -4.24
CA VAL A 407 -0.97 5.94 -4.25
C VAL A 407 -2.18 5.02 -4.03
N PRO A 408 -3.32 5.55 -3.56
CA PRO A 408 -4.49 4.73 -3.27
C PRO A 408 -4.93 3.92 -4.49
N SER A 409 -5.40 2.69 -4.25
CA SER A 409 -5.93 1.78 -5.29
C SER A 409 -4.92 1.30 -6.35
N ALA A 410 -3.62 1.62 -6.26
CA ALA A 410 -2.58 1.08 -7.15
C ALA A 410 -2.50 -0.47 -7.11
N GLY A 411 -2.85 -1.05 -5.96
CA GLY A 411 -2.93 -2.50 -5.73
C GLY A 411 -3.76 -3.27 -6.76
N LEU A 412 -4.84 -2.65 -7.27
CA LEU A 412 -5.77 -3.28 -8.21
C LEU A 412 -5.23 -3.36 -9.64
N VAL A 413 -4.44 -2.37 -10.07
CA VAL A 413 -3.80 -2.42 -11.40
C VAL A 413 -2.75 -3.54 -11.42
N MET A 414 -1.97 -3.65 -10.35
CA MET A 414 -1.01 -4.75 -10.22
C MET A 414 -1.69 -6.12 -10.13
N LEU A 415 -2.85 -6.21 -9.49
CA LEU A 415 -3.60 -7.47 -9.39
C LEU A 415 -4.01 -8.03 -10.76
N ILE A 416 -4.29 -7.16 -11.75
CA ILE A 416 -4.55 -7.59 -13.13
C ILE A 416 -3.36 -8.37 -13.68
N ILE A 417 -2.15 -7.82 -13.55
CA ILE A 417 -0.91 -8.44 -14.01
C ILE A 417 -0.71 -9.82 -13.35
N VAL A 418 -0.98 -9.92 -12.05
CA VAL A 418 -0.83 -11.17 -11.31
C VAL A 418 -1.89 -12.21 -11.74
N LEU A 419 -3.16 -11.82 -11.90
CA LEU A 419 -4.24 -12.72 -12.38
C LEU A 419 -3.90 -13.33 -13.75
N GLU A 420 -3.44 -12.50 -14.68
CA GLU A 420 -3.11 -12.95 -16.03
C GLU A 420 -1.88 -13.85 -16.06
N SER A 421 -0.91 -13.60 -15.17
CA SER A 421 0.30 -14.43 -15.08
C SER A 421 0.00 -15.89 -14.74
N VAL A 422 -1.14 -16.16 -14.10
CA VAL A 422 -1.62 -17.53 -13.81
C VAL A 422 -2.79 -17.97 -14.68
N GLY A 423 -3.21 -17.13 -15.64
CA GLY A 423 -4.22 -17.46 -16.63
C GLY A 423 -5.67 -17.25 -16.19
N LEU A 424 -5.91 -16.28 -15.32
CA LEU A 424 -7.24 -15.95 -14.80
C LEU A 424 -7.78 -14.66 -15.40
N ASN A 425 -9.09 -14.49 -15.38
CA ASN A 425 -9.76 -13.32 -15.94
C ASN A 425 -9.52 -12.07 -15.07
N PRO A 426 -8.92 -10.98 -15.61
CA PRO A 426 -8.73 -9.72 -14.90
C PRO A 426 -10.02 -9.05 -14.42
N ALA A 427 -11.13 -9.22 -15.14
CA ALA A 427 -12.39 -8.56 -14.82
C ALA A 427 -12.94 -8.96 -13.44
N TRP A 428 -12.48 -10.10 -12.90
CA TRP A 428 -12.82 -10.57 -11.56
C TRP A 428 -12.42 -9.59 -10.44
N ILE A 429 -11.52 -8.63 -10.71
CA ILE A 429 -11.25 -7.55 -9.75
C ILE A 429 -12.51 -6.78 -9.37
N GLY A 430 -13.53 -6.72 -10.24
CA GLY A 430 -14.81 -6.09 -9.98
C GLY A 430 -15.55 -6.70 -8.78
N ILE A 431 -15.37 -8.00 -8.54
CA ILE A 431 -16.00 -8.73 -7.42
C ILE A 431 -15.47 -8.21 -6.08
N ILE A 432 -14.16 -7.98 -5.97
CA ILE A 432 -13.51 -7.55 -4.71
C ILE A 432 -13.36 -6.03 -4.59
N PHE A 433 -13.57 -5.29 -5.68
CA PHE A 433 -13.45 -3.84 -5.73
C PHE A 433 -14.22 -3.12 -4.60
N PRO A 434 -15.46 -3.51 -4.26
CA PRO A 434 -16.23 -2.81 -3.22
C PRO A 434 -15.57 -2.85 -1.83
N VAL A 435 -14.87 -3.93 -1.48
CA VAL A 435 -14.18 -4.06 -0.18
C VAL A 435 -12.73 -3.58 -0.24
N ASP A 436 -12.17 -3.40 -1.44
CA ASP A 436 -10.76 -3.03 -1.63
C ASP A 436 -10.40 -1.75 -0.90
N ARG A 437 -11.30 -0.77 -0.86
CA ARG A 437 -11.03 0.52 -0.21
C ARG A 437 -10.63 0.37 1.26
N ILE A 438 -11.31 -0.49 2.00
CA ILE A 438 -11.04 -0.74 3.43
C ILE A 438 -9.79 -1.60 3.59
N LEU A 439 -9.62 -2.61 2.73
CA LEU A 439 -8.41 -3.42 2.74
C LEU A 439 -7.16 -2.58 2.40
N ASP A 440 -7.27 -1.59 1.51
CA ASP A 440 -6.20 -0.66 1.14
C ASP A 440 -5.65 0.11 2.33
N MET A 441 -6.53 0.54 3.22
CA MET A 441 -6.17 1.20 4.48
C MET A 441 -5.28 0.27 5.31
N CYS A 442 -5.69 -0.98 5.51
CA CYS A 442 -4.91 -1.97 6.26
C CYS A 442 -3.57 -2.30 5.57
N ARG A 443 -3.56 -2.49 4.25
CA ARG A 443 -2.34 -2.78 3.46
C ARG A 443 -1.30 -1.69 3.64
N THR A 444 -1.72 -0.44 3.59
CA THR A 444 -0.84 0.72 3.73
C THR A 444 -0.17 0.74 5.11
N VAL A 445 -0.90 0.39 6.18
CA VAL A 445 -0.32 0.27 7.53
C VAL A 445 0.79 -0.78 7.55
N VAL A 446 0.57 -1.93 6.92
CA VAL A 446 1.59 -3.00 6.85
C VAL A 446 2.84 -2.51 6.12
N ASN A 447 2.68 -1.87 4.95
CA ASN A 447 3.80 -1.36 4.17
C ASN A 447 4.66 -0.37 4.97
N VAL A 448 4.01 0.65 5.57
CA VAL A 448 4.70 1.66 6.40
C VAL A 448 5.37 1.04 7.62
N THR A 449 4.74 0.03 8.24
CA THR A 449 5.32 -0.69 9.38
C THR A 449 6.52 -1.56 8.96
N GLY A 450 6.46 -2.17 7.78
CA GLY A 450 7.56 -2.91 7.17
C GLY A 450 8.76 -2.02 6.89
N ASP A 451 8.54 -0.84 6.31
CA ASP A 451 9.58 0.16 6.03
C ASP A 451 10.30 0.60 7.31
N ALA A 452 9.54 0.93 8.36
CA ALA A 452 10.10 1.28 9.67
C ALA A 452 10.91 0.13 10.29
N THR A 453 10.44 -1.11 10.09
CA THR A 453 11.10 -2.33 10.58
C THR A 453 12.43 -2.55 9.87
N VAL A 454 12.44 -2.53 8.54
CA VAL A 454 13.66 -2.71 7.76
C VAL A 454 14.64 -1.58 8.04
N SER A 455 14.18 -0.32 8.03
CA SER A 455 15.02 0.83 8.38
C SER A 455 15.70 0.67 9.74
N SER A 456 14.97 0.23 10.76
CA SER A 456 15.53 -0.02 12.10
C SER A 456 16.55 -1.16 12.12
N VAL A 457 16.31 -2.24 11.36
CA VAL A 457 17.24 -3.38 11.25
C VAL A 457 18.52 -2.96 10.54
N ILE A 458 18.41 -2.22 9.44
CA ILE A 458 19.55 -1.70 8.68
C ILE A 458 20.36 -0.74 9.56
N ALA A 459 19.71 0.20 10.22
CA ALA A 459 20.34 1.14 11.15
C ALA A 459 21.10 0.42 12.26
N LYS A 460 20.49 -0.62 12.84
CA LYS A 460 21.16 -1.43 13.87
C LYS A 460 22.38 -2.16 13.32
N GLY A 461 22.30 -2.68 12.10
CA GLY A 461 23.39 -3.36 11.40
C GLY A 461 24.56 -2.45 11.01
N GLU A 462 24.30 -1.16 10.77
CA GLU A 462 25.33 -0.15 10.47
C GLU A 462 25.79 0.64 11.73
N GLY A 463 25.28 0.31 12.91
CA GLY A 463 25.65 0.99 14.17
C GLY A 463 25.02 2.38 14.36
N LEU A 464 23.99 2.70 13.58
CA LEU A 464 23.30 4.00 13.50
C LEU A 464 21.93 3.97 14.18
N PHE A 465 21.82 3.25 15.30
CA PHE A 465 20.55 3.04 16.02
C PHE A 465 20.67 3.43 17.50
N ASN A 466 20.02 4.53 17.87
CA ASN A 466 20.10 5.21 19.16
C ASN A 466 18.71 5.41 19.78
N TYR A 467 18.07 4.31 20.18
CA TYR A 467 16.74 4.35 20.82
C TYR A 467 16.79 4.83 22.29
N ASN A 468 15.93 5.78 22.62
CA ASN A 468 15.67 6.23 24.00
C ASN A 468 14.25 5.82 24.44
N PRO A 469 14.09 4.83 25.35
CA PRO A 469 12.77 4.33 25.76
C PRO A 469 11.95 5.34 26.59
N ASN A 470 12.59 6.39 27.12
CA ASN A 470 11.94 7.38 27.97
C ASN A 470 11.43 8.60 27.18
N LYS A 471 11.77 8.73 25.89
CA LYS A 471 11.27 9.82 25.05
C LYS A 471 9.80 9.57 24.72
N GLU A 472 8.93 10.54 25.02
CA GLU A 472 7.53 10.41 24.62
C GLU A 472 7.38 10.60 23.11
N PRO A 473 6.75 9.68 22.38
CA PRO A 473 6.63 9.76 20.92
C PRO A 473 5.89 11.00 20.39
N GLU A 474 5.15 11.68 21.27
CA GLU A 474 4.38 12.88 20.96
C GLU A 474 5.25 14.13 20.93
N ALA A 475 6.38 14.13 21.65
CA ALA A 475 7.37 15.20 21.65
C ALA A 475 7.92 15.46 20.24
N ALA A 476 7.92 14.45 19.36
CA ALA A 476 8.33 14.62 17.98
C ALA A 476 7.48 15.66 17.23
N PHE A 477 6.19 15.76 17.55
CA PHE A 477 5.23 16.62 16.84
C PHE A 477 4.76 17.83 17.68
N ASP A 478 5.29 18.03 18.89
CA ASP A 478 4.98 19.21 19.70
C ASP A 478 5.89 20.38 19.28
N ILE A 479 5.28 21.44 18.74
CA ILE A 479 5.97 22.66 18.31
C ILE A 479 6.63 23.40 19.47
N ASP A 480 6.15 23.19 20.70
CA ASP A 480 6.62 23.90 21.89
C ASP A 480 7.88 23.23 22.50
N GLU A 481 8.23 22.00 22.09
CA GLU A 481 9.37 21.23 22.62
C GLU A 481 10.61 21.18 21.70
N LYS A 482 10.50 21.65 20.45
CA LYS A 482 11.61 21.80 19.48
C LYS A 482 11.98 23.26 19.31
#